data_AF-A0A443YTS0-F1
#
_entry.id   AF-A0A443YTS0-F1
#
_cell.length_a   1.000
_cell.length_b   1.000
_cell.length_c   1.000
_cell.angle_alpha   90.00
_cell.angle_beta   90.00
_cell.angle_gamma   90.00
#
_symmetry.space_group_name_H-M   'P 1'
#
loop_
_entity.id
_entity.type
_entity.pdbx_description
1 polymer ?
#
loop_
_entity_poly.entity_id
_entity_poly.type
_entity_poly.pdbx_seq_one_letter_code
_entity_poly.pdbx_strand_id
1 'polypeptide(L)'
;MGRLLQVRVSAWTFSEDEVEKKWPSLWNLVWEDSSVIPKKGVLELAAAVFDAVRAGLIPDDQAKALKEQADKVDDLRLAVEKALADWKPAEADKLIYALEDTLDVLEDIAEKF
;
A
#
# COMPACT_ATOMS: atom_id res chain seq x y z
N MET A 1 22.52 -4.07 20.22
CA MET A 1 21.61 -5.17 19.84
C MET A 1 22.20 -6.48 20.35
N GLY A 2 21.40 -7.40 20.91
CA GLY A 2 21.90 -8.68 21.40
C GLY A 2 22.44 -9.56 20.25
N ARG A 3 23.44 -10.40 20.52
CA ARG A 3 24.06 -11.28 19.51
C ARG A 3 23.09 -12.34 18.97
N LEU A 4 22.09 -12.73 19.76
CA LEU A 4 21.18 -13.84 19.47
C LEU A 4 19.70 -13.44 19.50
N LEU A 5 19.35 -12.39 20.27
CA LEU A 5 17.99 -11.91 20.41
C LEU A 5 17.87 -10.50 19.85
N GLN A 6 16.91 -10.31 18.95
CA GLN A 6 16.59 -9.03 18.33
C GLN A 6 15.21 -8.56 18.77
N VAL A 7 15.11 -7.28 19.08
CA VAL A 7 13.81 -6.59 19.25
C VAL A 7 13.49 -5.92 17.92
N ARG A 8 12.25 -6.05 17.44
CA ARG A 8 11.77 -5.40 16.22
C ARG A 8 10.45 -4.69 16.47
N VAL A 9 10.23 -3.63 15.70
CA VAL A 9 8.95 -2.93 15.59
C VAL A 9 8.35 -3.33 14.25
N SER A 10 7.07 -3.64 14.23
CA SER A 10 6.35 -4.09 13.03
C SER A 10 4.93 -3.55 13.05
N ALA A 11 4.37 -3.32 11.87
CA ALA A 11 2.96 -3.01 11.66
C ALA A 11 2.32 -4.12 10.82
N TRP A 12 1.02 -4.35 11.01
CA TRP A 12 0.23 -5.29 10.21
C TRP A 12 -1.20 -4.79 10.09
N THR A 13 -1.86 -5.17 9.00
CA THR A 13 -3.27 -4.89 8.78
C THR A 13 -4.12 -5.71 9.75
N PHE A 14 -5.02 -5.05 10.47
CA PHE A 14 -5.90 -5.72 11.44
C PHE A 14 -6.99 -6.57 10.77
N SER A 15 -7.55 -6.10 9.67
CA SER A 15 -8.62 -6.78 8.92
C SER A 15 -8.47 -6.52 7.43
N GLU A 16 -8.30 -7.58 6.63
CA GLU A 16 -8.25 -7.47 5.17
C GLU A 16 -9.62 -7.09 4.60
N ASP A 17 -10.71 -7.59 5.19
CA ASP A 17 -12.08 -7.21 4.81
C ASP A 17 -12.35 -5.71 4.97
N GLU A 18 -11.69 -5.04 5.93
CA GLU A 18 -11.83 -3.58 6.09
C GLU A 18 -10.99 -2.82 5.06
N VAL A 19 -9.88 -3.40 4.57
CA VAL A 19 -9.11 -2.85 3.44
C VAL A 19 -9.94 -2.93 2.16
N GLU A 20 -10.56 -4.09 1.89
CA GLU A 20 -11.45 -4.27 0.74
C GLU A 20 -12.62 -3.28 0.77
N LYS A 21 -13.28 -3.10 1.92
CA LYS A 21 -14.38 -2.15 2.04
C LYS A 21 -13.95 -0.70 1.92
N LYS A 22 -12.74 -0.36 2.37
CA LYS A 22 -12.23 1.02 2.36
C LYS A 22 -11.76 1.44 0.96
N TRP A 23 -11.11 0.54 0.22
CA TRP A 23 -10.61 0.80 -1.13
C TRP A 23 -11.03 -0.28 -2.14
N PRO A 24 -12.34 -0.41 -2.42
CA PRO A 24 -12.88 -1.50 -3.24
C PRO A 24 -12.44 -1.44 -4.70
N SER A 25 -12.30 -0.25 -5.28
CA SER A 25 -11.91 -0.07 -6.69
C SER A 25 -10.45 -0.44 -6.87
N LEU A 26 -9.56 0.03 -5.98
CA LEU A 26 -8.16 -0.39 -5.98
C LEU A 26 -8.02 -1.87 -5.71
N TRP A 27 -8.78 -2.42 -4.75
CA TRP A 27 -8.79 -3.84 -4.45
C TRP A 27 -9.09 -4.69 -5.68
N ASN A 28 -10.17 -4.36 -6.40
CA ASN A 28 -10.52 -5.07 -7.62
C ASN A 28 -9.46 -4.86 -8.71
N LEU A 29 -9.01 -3.63 -8.91
CA LEU A 29 -8.00 -3.28 -9.91
C LEU A 29 -6.74 -4.16 -9.81
N VAL A 30 -6.28 -4.44 -8.59
CA VAL A 30 -5.04 -5.19 -8.39
C VAL A 30 -5.24 -6.66 -8.07
N TRP A 31 -6.40 -7.08 -7.54
CA TRP A 31 -6.58 -8.40 -6.94
C TRP A 31 -7.81 -9.20 -7.43
N GLU A 32 -8.63 -8.68 -8.35
CA GLU A 32 -9.88 -9.33 -8.82
C GLU A 32 -9.67 -10.79 -9.30
N ASP A 33 -8.57 -11.08 -10.01
CA ASP A 33 -8.29 -12.43 -10.56
C ASP A 33 -7.30 -13.27 -9.73
N SER A 34 -6.79 -12.76 -8.59
CA SER A 34 -5.67 -13.39 -7.89
C SER A 34 -6.09 -14.04 -6.57
N SER A 35 -6.43 -15.33 -6.66
CA SER A 35 -6.66 -16.21 -5.49
C SER A 35 -5.37 -16.61 -4.74
N VAL A 36 -4.21 -16.23 -5.26
CA VAL A 36 -2.88 -16.71 -4.80
C VAL A 36 -2.17 -15.70 -3.89
N ILE A 37 -2.71 -14.50 -3.71
CA ILE A 37 -2.04 -13.47 -2.92
C ILE A 37 -2.18 -13.81 -1.43
N PRO A 38 -1.06 -14.09 -0.72
CA PRO A 38 -1.12 -14.63 0.63
C PRO A 38 -1.51 -13.60 1.69
N LYS A 39 -1.46 -12.30 1.38
CA LYS A 39 -1.84 -11.19 2.27
C LYS A 39 -2.38 -10.01 1.47
N LYS A 40 -3.51 -9.47 1.91
CA LYS A 40 -4.20 -8.34 1.26
C LYS A 40 -4.38 -7.18 2.23
N GLY A 41 -3.25 -6.65 2.71
CA GLY A 41 -3.19 -5.55 3.66
C GLY A 41 -2.95 -4.18 3.03
N VAL A 42 -2.86 -3.14 3.86
CA VAL A 42 -2.65 -1.75 3.43
C VAL A 42 -1.31 -1.58 2.69
N LEU A 43 -0.22 -2.11 3.25
CA LEU A 43 1.11 -2.01 2.63
C LEU A 43 1.18 -2.85 1.35
N GLU A 44 0.53 -4.01 1.34
CA GLU A 44 0.42 -4.86 0.17
C GLU A 44 -0.41 -4.20 -0.94
N LEU A 45 -1.49 -3.48 -0.62
CA LEU A 45 -2.29 -2.73 -1.59
C LEU A 45 -1.46 -1.61 -2.22
N ALA A 46 -0.74 -0.83 -1.41
CA ALA A 46 0.14 0.24 -1.90
C ALA A 46 1.20 -0.29 -2.89
N ALA A 47 1.85 -1.41 -2.55
CA ALA A 47 2.81 -2.06 -3.44
C ALA A 47 2.14 -2.57 -4.74
N ALA A 48 0.99 -3.24 -4.61
CA ALA A 48 0.29 -3.82 -5.76
C ALA A 48 -0.20 -2.74 -6.74
N VAL A 49 -0.69 -1.59 -6.24
CA VAL A 49 -1.12 -0.46 -7.09
C VAL A 49 0.08 0.14 -7.82
N PHE A 50 1.19 0.35 -7.13
CA PHE A 50 2.43 0.82 -7.76
C PHE A 50 2.91 -0.14 -8.85
N ASP A 51 2.96 -1.44 -8.56
CA ASP A 51 3.37 -2.47 -9.51
C ASP A 51 2.42 -2.53 -10.71
N ALA A 52 1.10 -2.46 -10.48
CA ALA A 52 0.12 -2.47 -11.56
C ALA A 52 0.32 -1.31 -12.55
N VAL A 53 0.57 -0.12 -12.02
CA VAL A 53 0.83 1.09 -12.82
C VAL A 53 2.18 1.01 -13.54
N ARG A 54 3.23 0.54 -12.86
CA ARG A 54 4.61 0.56 -13.40
C ARG A 54 4.92 -0.60 -14.34
N ALA A 55 4.39 -1.78 -14.06
CA ALA A 55 4.59 -2.97 -14.87
C ALA A 55 3.59 -3.09 -16.04
N GLY A 56 2.66 -2.13 -16.17
CA GLY A 56 1.67 -2.10 -17.26
C GLY A 56 0.65 -3.23 -17.15
N LEU A 57 0.23 -3.56 -15.92
CA LEU A 57 -0.78 -4.59 -15.68
C LEU A 57 -2.21 -4.07 -15.86
N ILE A 58 -2.36 -2.75 -16.00
CA ILE A 58 -3.63 -2.05 -16.22
C ILE A 58 -3.56 -1.22 -17.51
N PRO A 59 -4.71 -0.84 -18.10
CA PRO A 59 -4.77 0.03 -19.27
C PRO A 59 -3.94 1.32 -19.13
N ASP A 60 -3.31 1.75 -20.23
CA ASP A 60 -2.39 2.90 -20.27
C ASP A 60 -3.00 4.23 -19.80
N ASP A 61 -4.30 4.44 -20.04
CA ASP A 61 -5.04 5.61 -19.61
C ASP A 61 -5.25 5.63 -18.09
N GLN A 62 -5.63 4.49 -17.50
CA GLN A 62 -5.73 4.30 -16.05
C GLN A 62 -4.36 4.45 -15.39
N ALA A 63 -3.32 3.81 -15.95
CA ALA A 63 -1.95 3.91 -15.46
C ALA A 63 -1.46 5.36 -15.43
N LYS A 64 -1.73 6.15 -16.48
CA LYS A 64 -1.39 7.58 -16.52
C LYS A 64 -2.12 8.39 -15.45
N ALA A 65 -3.39 8.10 -15.20
CA ALA A 65 -4.18 8.80 -14.19
C ALA A 65 -3.69 8.52 -12.76
N LEU A 66 -3.29 7.27 -12.48
CA LEU A 66 -2.84 6.84 -11.15
C LEU A 66 -1.36 7.13 -10.87
N LYS A 67 -0.53 7.31 -11.90
CA LYS A 67 0.95 7.33 -11.80
C LYS A 67 1.51 8.22 -10.71
N GLU A 68 1.08 9.47 -10.64
CA GLU A 68 1.65 10.42 -9.66
C GLU A 68 1.39 9.97 -8.22
N GLN A 69 0.17 9.56 -7.92
CA GLN A 69 -0.19 9.12 -6.57
C GLN A 69 0.33 7.71 -6.27
N ALA A 70 0.45 6.84 -7.29
CA ALA A 70 1.05 5.51 -7.15
C ALA A 70 2.55 5.60 -6.82
N ASP A 71 3.28 6.53 -7.44
CA ASP A 71 4.68 6.78 -7.10
C ASP A 71 4.80 7.29 -5.65
N LYS A 72 3.93 8.23 -5.26
CA LYS A 72 3.90 8.79 -3.90
C LYS A 72 3.54 7.76 -2.83
N VAL A 73 2.58 6.87 -3.11
CA VAL A 73 2.15 5.84 -2.15
C VAL A 73 3.27 4.82 -1.93
N ASP A 74 4.04 4.47 -2.96
CA ASP A 74 5.20 3.58 -2.82
C ASP A 74 6.34 4.24 -2.03
N ASP A 75 6.63 5.52 -2.28
CA ASP A 75 7.60 6.29 -1.50
C ASP A 75 7.23 6.30 0.00
N LEU A 76 5.94 6.49 0.32
CA LEU A 76 5.44 6.44 1.69
C LEU A 76 5.53 5.02 2.28
N ARG A 77 5.21 3.98 1.51
CA ARG A 77 5.34 2.57 1.93
C ARG A 77 6.79 2.25 2.32
N LEU A 78 7.75 2.62 1.45
CA LEU A 78 9.18 2.44 1.71
C LEU A 78 9.63 3.26 2.93
N ALA A 79 9.09 4.47 3.13
CA ALA A 79 9.38 5.28 4.30
C ALA A 79 8.85 4.64 5.60
N VAL A 80 7.65 4.06 5.59
CA VAL A 80 7.09 3.30 6.72
C VAL A 80 8.00 2.11 7.06
N GLU A 81 8.36 1.29 6.06
CA GLU A 81 9.24 0.14 6.24
C GLU A 81 10.59 0.55 6.85
N LYS A 82 11.16 1.66 6.35
CA LYS A 82 12.40 2.23 6.88
C LYS A 82 12.23 2.71 8.32
N ALA A 83 11.16 3.42 8.64
CA ALA A 83 10.91 3.90 10.00
C ALA A 83 10.75 2.74 11.00
N LEU A 84 10.06 1.66 10.62
CA LEU A 84 9.94 0.45 11.43
C LEU A 84 11.31 -0.22 11.62
N ALA A 85 12.12 -0.31 10.58
CA ALA A 85 13.48 -0.86 10.63
C ALA A 85 14.42 -0.02 11.51
N ASP A 86 14.27 1.30 11.50
CA ASP A 86 15.05 2.27 12.30
C ASP A 86 14.53 2.41 13.75
N TRP A 87 13.57 1.57 14.17
CA TRP A 87 12.90 1.62 15.49
C TRP A 87 12.22 2.95 15.81
N LYS A 88 11.52 3.52 14.82
CA LYS A 88 10.78 4.78 14.97
C LYS A 88 9.27 4.58 14.83
N PRO A 89 8.60 3.95 15.82
CA PRO A 89 7.17 3.63 15.72
C PRO A 89 6.28 4.87 15.55
N ALA A 90 6.59 5.99 16.22
CA ALA A 90 5.80 7.22 16.09
C ALA A 90 5.95 7.88 14.70
N GLU A 91 7.12 7.73 14.06
CA GLU A 91 7.34 8.21 12.69
C GLU A 91 6.58 7.31 11.70
N ALA A 92 6.66 5.99 11.88
CA ALA A 92 5.91 5.02 11.09
C ALA A 92 4.40 5.25 11.18
N ASP A 93 3.86 5.47 12.38
CA ASP A 93 2.44 5.76 12.61
C ASP A 93 1.97 7.00 11.84
N LYS A 94 2.73 8.11 11.92
CA LYS A 94 2.45 9.31 11.15
C LYS A 94 2.50 9.08 9.63
N LEU A 95 3.48 8.30 9.17
CA LEU A 95 3.63 7.98 7.75
C LEU A 95 2.49 7.08 7.26
N ILE A 96 1.97 6.18 8.10
CA ILE A 96 0.81 5.33 7.78
C ILE A 96 -0.43 6.20 7.54
N TYR A 97 -0.70 7.23 8.37
CA TYR A 97 -1.80 8.15 8.07
C TYR A 97 -1.67 8.81 6.69
N ALA A 98 -0.47 9.30 6.36
CA ALA A 98 -0.24 9.91 5.05
C ALA A 98 -0.32 8.90 3.88
N LEU A 99 0.04 7.63 4.13
CA LEU A 99 -0.10 6.53 3.19
C LEU A 99 -1.58 6.25 2.92
N GLU A 100 -2.39 6.10 3.97
CA GLU A 100 -3.83 5.88 3.86
C GLU A 100 -4.54 7.05 3.17
N ASP A 101 -4.21 8.29 3.51
CA ASP A 101 -4.75 9.47 2.83
C ASP A 101 -4.41 9.47 1.32
N THR A 102 -3.23 8.96 0.95
CA THR A 102 -2.83 8.87 -0.47
C THR A 102 -3.54 7.70 -1.17
N LEU A 103 -3.84 6.60 -0.45
CA LEU A 103 -4.69 5.52 -0.96
C LEU A 103 -6.14 5.99 -1.17
N ASP A 104 -6.69 6.82 -0.27
CA ASP A 104 -8.01 7.41 -0.44
C ASP A 104 -8.08 8.24 -1.75
N VAL A 105 -7.03 9.03 -2.05
CA VAL A 105 -6.96 9.77 -3.32
C VAL A 105 -6.82 8.84 -4.54
N LEU A 106 -6.06 7.75 -4.43
CA LEU A 106 -5.94 6.75 -5.49
C LEU A 106 -7.28 6.07 -5.76
N GLU A 107 -8.03 5.75 -4.71
CA GLU A 107 -9.38 5.18 -4.80
C GLU A 107 -10.33 6.14 -5.51
N ASP A 108 -10.36 7.43 -5.13
CA ASP A 108 -11.16 8.45 -5.82
C ASP A 108 -10.83 8.56 -7.33
N ILE A 109 -9.59 8.26 -7.73
CA ILE A 109 -9.18 8.21 -9.14
C ILE A 109 -9.67 6.92 -9.79
N ALA A 110 -9.49 5.78 -9.10
CA ALA A 110 -9.86 4.45 -9.58
C ALA A 110 -11.37 4.30 -9.78
N GLU A 111 -12.20 4.91 -8.92
CA GLU A 111 -13.66 4.91 -9.05
C GLU A 111 -14.19 5.52 -10.38
N LYS A 112 -13.35 6.24 -11.13
CA LYS A 112 -13.75 6.94 -12.36
C LYS A 112 -13.72 6.05 -13.60
N PHE A 113 -13.26 4.80 -13.52
CA PHE A 113 -13.14 3.88 -14.65
C PHE A 113 -13.50 2.45 -14.24
#